data_AF-A0AAW0C3N1-F1
#
_entry.id   AF-A0AAW0C3N1-F1
#
_cell.length_a   1.000
_cell.length_b   1.000
_cell.length_c   1.000
_cell.angle_alpha   90.00
_cell.angle_beta   90.00
_cell.angle_gamma   90.00
#
_symmetry.space_group_name_H-M   'P 1'
#
loop_
_entity.id
_entity.type
_entity.pdbx_description
1 polymer ?
#
loop_
_entity_poly.entity_id
_entity_poly.type
_entity_poly.pdbx_seq_one_letter_code
_entity_poly.pdbx_strand_id
1 'polypeptide(L)'
;MNSDRMLTRTAHSNGYHAYIERIANQPIPAHALRSDYVLTEAEAAQTHEMIKDEKELLKEYDEKISWYQDAVNKLKEGRKAAEERLSNRQAMVSGLRRIPIEVWDEIFTLACPTIIHGECDSRNYYPFHIPHEGPIQATAHTLSLTCVGWRKIVTSRPRLWSTISFDICHQCHQRDIRPLVQIYLKYSATTSLNISIWDARKHLSFISIRAYCEGLDRKTVDAYRMILHNLPRCAKLELQVSSEALTTYVTGISHISFLNCTPFRIMSMMTRNQDLSGSGGPFAAQPTSAV
;
A
#
# COMPACT_ATOMS: atom_id res chain seq x y z
N MET A 1 -8.36 -13.46 -47.59
CA MET A 1 -9.82 -13.42 -47.31
C MET A 1 -10.17 -12.36 -46.25
N ASN A 2 -9.68 -11.11 -46.37
CA ASN A 2 -9.94 -10.05 -45.38
C ASN A 2 -10.29 -8.68 -45.99
N SER A 3 -10.43 -8.60 -47.32
CA SER A 3 -10.70 -7.33 -48.03
C SER A 3 -12.19 -6.99 -48.10
N ASP A 4 -13.08 -8.00 -48.15
CA ASP A 4 -14.54 -7.79 -48.28
C ASP A 4 -15.23 -7.28 -47.00
N ARG A 5 -14.60 -7.46 -45.82
CA ARG A 5 -15.17 -6.99 -44.55
C ARG A 5 -14.93 -5.50 -44.26
N MET A 6 -13.99 -4.86 -44.95
CA MET A 6 -13.75 -3.41 -44.77
C MET A 6 -14.70 -2.55 -45.61
N LEU A 7 -15.03 -2.97 -46.83
CA LEU A 7 -15.88 -2.19 -47.74
C LEU A 7 -17.36 -2.10 -47.28
N THR A 8 -17.85 -3.13 -46.59
CA THR A 8 -19.21 -3.16 -46.03
C THR A 8 -19.37 -2.25 -44.81
N ARG A 9 -18.29 -1.89 -44.11
CA ARG A 9 -18.34 -1.05 -42.89
C ARG A 9 -18.40 0.44 -43.21
N THR A 10 -17.75 0.87 -44.29
CA THR A 10 -17.73 2.28 -44.74
C THR A 10 -19.04 2.69 -45.40
N ALA A 11 -19.71 1.79 -46.13
CA ALA A 11 -21.01 2.07 -46.74
C ALA A 11 -22.14 2.27 -45.72
N HIS A 12 -22.11 1.55 -44.59
CA HIS A 12 -23.08 1.72 -43.50
C HIS A 12 -22.90 3.07 -42.78
N SER A 13 -21.66 3.53 -42.57
CA SER A 13 -21.38 4.80 -41.87
C SER A 13 -21.87 6.05 -42.62
N ASN A 14 -21.81 6.07 -43.95
CA ASN A 14 -22.21 7.23 -44.75
C ASN A 14 -23.74 7.38 -44.87
N GLY A 15 -24.50 6.28 -44.86
CA GLY A 15 -25.96 6.33 -44.89
C GLY A 15 -26.59 6.83 -43.59
N TYR A 16 -25.99 6.49 -42.43
CA TYR A 16 -26.48 6.92 -41.12
C TYR A 16 -26.26 8.43 -40.87
N HIS A 17 -25.15 9.00 -41.34
CA HIS A 17 -24.89 10.44 -41.21
C HIS A 17 -25.87 11.30 -42.03
N ALA A 18 -26.17 10.90 -43.27
CA ALA A 18 -27.13 11.60 -44.13
C ALA A 18 -28.59 11.50 -43.64
N TYR A 19 -28.93 10.47 -42.85
CA TYR A 19 -30.25 10.31 -42.25
C TYR A 19 -30.45 11.22 -41.02
N ILE A 20 -29.44 11.32 -40.15
CA ILE A 20 -29.48 12.20 -38.97
C ILE A 20 -29.59 13.69 -39.37
N GLU A 21 -28.95 14.10 -40.46
CA GLU A 21 -29.08 15.48 -40.98
C GLU A 21 -30.48 15.84 -41.49
N ARG A 22 -31.30 14.85 -41.89
CA ARG A 22 -32.62 15.11 -42.48
C ARG A 22 -33.70 15.40 -41.44
N ILE A 23 -33.58 14.82 -40.25
CA ILE A 23 -34.54 15.00 -39.13
C ILE A 23 -34.28 16.30 -38.36
N ALA A 24 -33.05 16.82 -38.39
CA ALA A 24 -32.64 18.02 -37.66
C ALA A 24 -33.21 19.36 -38.19
N ASN A 25 -34.03 19.38 -39.25
CA ASN A 25 -34.24 20.58 -40.06
C ASN A 25 -35.69 21.10 -40.20
N GLN A 26 -36.59 20.81 -39.27
CA GLN A 26 -37.78 21.65 -39.08
C GLN A 26 -37.77 22.30 -37.70
N PRO A 27 -37.05 23.42 -37.52
CA PRO A 27 -37.09 24.15 -36.26
C PRO A 27 -38.52 24.59 -35.95
N ILE A 28 -38.99 24.28 -34.75
CA ILE A 28 -40.26 24.78 -34.23
C ILE A 28 -40.19 26.32 -34.30
N PRO A 29 -41.12 27.00 -35.00
CA PRO A 29 -41.07 28.44 -35.10
C PRO A 29 -41.18 29.06 -33.72
N ALA A 30 -40.24 29.94 -33.34
CA ALA A 30 -40.19 30.52 -31.99
C ALA A 30 -41.46 31.31 -31.60
N HIS A 31 -42.27 31.73 -32.58
CA HIS A 31 -43.56 32.39 -32.34
C HIS A 31 -44.67 31.40 -31.95
N ALA A 32 -44.58 30.13 -32.36
CA ALA A 32 -45.54 29.08 -32.00
C ALA A 32 -45.42 28.63 -30.52
N LEU A 33 -44.33 29.02 -29.85
CA LEU A 33 -44.09 28.75 -28.42
C LEU A 33 -44.46 29.94 -27.52
N ARG A 34 -45.02 31.03 -28.07
CA ARG A 34 -45.47 32.19 -27.28
C ARG A 34 -46.86 31.94 -26.70
N SER A 35 -47.09 32.41 -25.47
CA SER A 35 -48.28 32.14 -24.65
C SER A 35 -49.61 32.64 -25.24
N ASP A 36 -49.57 33.53 -26.24
CA ASP A 36 -50.70 34.20 -26.87
C ASP A 36 -51.13 33.56 -28.20
N TYR A 37 -50.40 32.56 -28.70
CA TYR A 37 -50.73 31.84 -29.93
C TYR A 37 -51.58 30.60 -29.64
N VAL A 38 -52.77 30.55 -30.23
CA VAL A 38 -53.68 29.39 -30.19
C VAL A 38 -53.63 28.71 -31.55
N LEU A 39 -53.19 27.45 -31.56
CA LEU A 39 -53.16 26.60 -32.76
C LEU A 39 -54.58 26.44 -33.32
N THR A 40 -54.70 26.53 -34.63
CA THR A 40 -55.91 26.10 -35.33
C THR A 40 -56.06 24.58 -35.23
N GLU A 41 -57.29 24.06 -35.36
CA GLU A 41 -57.56 22.63 -35.26
C GLU A 41 -56.75 21.80 -36.29
N ALA A 42 -56.51 22.37 -37.48
CA ALA A 42 -55.68 21.75 -38.52
C ALA A 42 -54.19 21.71 -38.13
N GLU A 43 -53.64 22.80 -37.58
CA GLU A 43 -52.25 22.84 -37.11
C GLU A 43 -52.05 21.92 -35.90
N ALA A 44 -53.04 21.84 -35.01
CA ALA A 44 -53.04 20.90 -33.89
C ALA A 44 -53.02 19.46 -34.40
N ALA A 45 -53.87 19.09 -35.37
CA ALA A 45 -53.89 17.75 -35.95
C ALA A 45 -52.54 17.38 -36.61
N GLN A 46 -51.96 18.30 -37.40
CA GLN A 46 -50.66 18.11 -38.02
C GLN A 46 -49.53 17.92 -36.99
N THR A 47 -49.54 18.72 -35.92
CA THR A 47 -48.55 18.61 -34.84
C THR A 47 -48.66 17.27 -34.10
N HIS A 48 -49.88 16.76 -33.89
CA HIS A 48 -50.07 15.45 -33.26
C HIS A 48 -49.55 14.30 -34.13
N GLU A 49 -49.69 14.39 -35.45
CA GLU A 49 -49.12 13.41 -36.38
C GLU A 49 -47.59 13.43 -36.35
N MET A 50 -46.98 14.62 -36.40
CA MET A 50 -45.52 14.77 -36.26
C MET A 50 -44.99 14.20 -34.93
N ILE A 51 -45.67 14.49 -33.82
CA ILE A 51 -45.31 13.94 -32.50
C ILE A 51 -45.40 12.42 -32.50
N LYS A 52 -46.37 11.84 -33.20
CA LYS A 52 -46.52 10.38 -33.30
C LYS A 52 -45.35 9.77 -34.06
N ASP A 53 -45.00 10.34 -35.21
CA ASP A 53 -43.88 9.88 -36.03
C ASP A 53 -42.54 10.01 -35.29
N GLU A 54 -42.31 11.12 -34.59
CA GLU A 54 -41.12 11.32 -33.76
C GLU A 54 -41.05 10.30 -32.61
N LYS A 55 -42.18 9.97 -31.98
CA LYS A 55 -42.24 8.93 -30.94
C LYS A 55 -41.91 7.55 -31.49
N GLU A 56 -42.40 7.20 -32.67
CA GLU A 56 -42.09 5.93 -33.33
C GLU A 56 -40.60 5.84 -33.68
N LEU A 57 -40.02 6.93 -34.18
CA LEU A 57 -38.60 7.02 -34.49
C LEU A 57 -37.72 6.93 -33.23
N LEU A 58 -38.10 7.62 -32.15
CA LEU A 58 -37.40 7.51 -30.86
C LEU A 58 -37.40 6.07 -30.36
N LYS A 59 -38.52 5.37 -30.48
CA LYS A 59 -38.62 3.96 -30.12
C LYS A 59 -37.66 3.10 -30.94
N GLU A 60 -37.56 3.32 -32.26
CA GLU A 60 -36.61 2.60 -33.11
C GLU A 60 -35.15 2.88 -32.68
N TYR A 61 -34.81 4.11 -32.32
CA TYR A 61 -33.49 4.44 -31.82
C TYR A 61 -33.19 3.79 -30.47
N ASP A 62 -34.14 3.77 -29.54
CA ASP A 62 -33.98 3.11 -28.24
C ASP A 62 -33.74 1.60 -28.40
N GLU A 63 -34.48 0.96 -29.31
CA GLU A 63 -34.28 -0.46 -29.66
C GLU A 63 -32.87 -0.70 -30.23
N LYS A 64 -32.40 0.16 -31.14
CA LYS A 64 -31.04 0.07 -31.68
C LYS A 64 -29.97 0.31 -30.61
N ILE A 65 -30.14 1.31 -29.75
CA ILE A 65 -29.22 1.61 -28.65
C ILE A 65 -29.11 0.41 -27.72
N SER A 66 -30.24 -0.17 -27.32
CA SER A 66 -30.28 -1.37 -26.49
C SER A 66 -29.53 -2.52 -27.15
N TRP A 67 -29.77 -2.76 -28.45
CA TRP A 67 -29.06 -3.79 -29.21
C TRP A 67 -27.54 -3.57 -29.25
N TYR A 68 -27.08 -2.33 -29.49
CA TYR A 68 -25.65 -2.01 -29.49
C TYR A 68 -25.01 -2.17 -28.11
N GLN A 69 -25.71 -1.78 -27.04
CA GLN A 69 -25.24 -1.97 -25.67
C GLN A 69 -25.04 -3.45 -25.35
N ASP A 70 -25.98 -4.31 -25.73
CA ASP A 70 -25.87 -5.77 -25.58
C ASP A 70 -24.69 -6.34 -26.35
N ALA A 71 -24.48 -5.89 -27.60
CA ALA A 71 -23.33 -6.31 -28.40
C ALA A 71 -22.00 -5.90 -27.76
N VAL A 72 -21.91 -4.68 -27.23
CA VAL A 72 -20.73 -4.18 -26.50
C VAL A 72 -20.49 -4.98 -25.23
N ASN A 73 -21.54 -5.32 -24.48
CA ASN A 73 -21.44 -6.12 -23.25
C ASN A 73 -20.89 -7.52 -23.55
N LYS A 74 -21.42 -8.20 -24.58
CA LYS A 74 -20.91 -9.51 -25.04
C LYS A 74 -19.44 -9.45 -25.45
N LEU A 75 -19.02 -8.38 -26.14
CA LEU A 75 -17.62 -8.19 -26.50
C LEU A 75 -16.72 -7.95 -25.28
N LYS A 76 -17.17 -7.18 -24.28
CA LYS A 76 -16.44 -6.97 -23.02
C LYS A 76 -16.25 -8.29 -22.26
N GLU A 77 -17.30 -9.11 -22.16
CA GLU A 77 -17.22 -10.44 -21.56
C GLU A 77 -16.23 -11.34 -22.32
N GLY A 78 -16.32 -11.36 -23.65
CA GLY A 78 -15.40 -12.13 -24.50
C GLY A 78 -13.94 -11.70 -24.34
N ARG A 79 -13.68 -10.39 -24.24
CA ARG A 79 -12.35 -9.82 -23.97
C ARG A 79 -11.83 -10.29 -22.61
N LYS A 80 -12.61 -10.14 -21.55
CA LYS A 80 -12.24 -10.57 -20.19
C LYS A 80 -11.87 -12.05 -20.17
N ALA A 81 -12.69 -12.91 -20.77
CA ALA A 81 -12.42 -14.34 -20.86
C ALA A 81 -11.14 -14.65 -21.65
N ALA A 82 -10.82 -13.87 -22.69
CA ALA A 82 -9.58 -14.02 -23.45
C ALA A 82 -8.34 -13.59 -22.64
N GLU A 83 -8.43 -12.48 -21.90
CA GLU A 83 -7.37 -11.99 -21.00
C GLU A 83 -7.08 -13.02 -19.89
N GLU A 84 -8.11 -13.61 -19.29
CA GLU A 84 -7.97 -14.69 -18.30
C GLU A 84 -7.26 -15.93 -18.89
N ARG A 85 -7.67 -16.38 -20.09
CA ARG A 85 -7.00 -17.50 -20.77
C ARG A 85 -5.54 -17.20 -21.10
N LEU A 86 -5.23 -15.99 -21.55
CA LEU A 86 -3.86 -15.59 -21.88
C LEU A 86 -3.00 -15.57 -20.61
N SER A 87 -3.47 -14.94 -19.54
CA SER A 87 -2.80 -14.92 -18.24
C SER A 87 -2.52 -16.33 -17.73
N ASN A 88 -3.50 -17.24 -17.83
CA ASN A 88 -3.32 -18.64 -17.44
C ASN A 88 -2.23 -19.34 -18.26
N ARG A 89 -2.20 -19.15 -19.58
CA ARG A 89 -1.16 -19.74 -20.46
C ARG A 89 0.22 -19.15 -20.21
N GLN A 90 0.32 -17.83 -20.03
CA GLN A 90 1.58 -17.19 -19.65
C GLN A 90 2.08 -17.72 -18.31
N ALA A 91 1.18 -17.89 -17.34
CA ALA A 91 1.51 -18.49 -16.06
C ALA A 91 1.98 -19.94 -16.23
N MET A 92 1.40 -20.73 -17.15
CA MET A 92 1.85 -22.10 -17.44
C MET A 92 3.26 -22.18 -18.02
N VAL A 93 3.63 -21.23 -18.87
CA VAL A 93 4.95 -21.20 -19.53
C VAL A 93 6.00 -20.46 -18.70
N SER A 94 5.58 -19.72 -17.67
CA SER A 94 6.48 -18.99 -16.78
C SER A 94 7.49 -19.92 -16.12
N GLY A 95 8.78 -19.58 -16.25
CA GLY A 95 9.88 -20.30 -15.62
C GLY A 95 9.74 -20.43 -14.09
N LEU A 96 8.93 -19.57 -13.47
CA LEU A 96 8.63 -19.62 -12.04
C LEU A 96 8.01 -20.96 -11.60
N ARG A 97 7.30 -21.67 -12.48
CA ARG A 97 6.72 -22.99 -12.20
C ARG A 97 7.71 -24.15 -12.29
N ARG A 98 8.88 -23.94 -12.89
CA ARG A 98 9.93 -24.98 -13.03
C ARG A 98 10.84 -25.05 -11.82
N ILE A 99 10.81 -24.03 -10.96
CA ILE A 99 11.61 -23.96 -9.74
C ILE A 99 10.88 -24.78 -8.66
N PRO A 100 11.52 -25.82 -8.10
CA PRO A 100 10.95 -26.59 -6.99
C PRO A 100 10.59 -25.69 -5.80
N ILE A 101 9.58 -26.09 -5.03
CA ILE A 101 9.08 -25.28 -3.92
C ILE A 101 10.13 -25.10 -2.83
N GLU A 102 11.06 -26.04 -2.69
CA GLU A 102 12.20 -26.03 -1.77
C GLU A 102 13.17 -24.90 -2.14
N VAL A 103 13.39 -24.67 -3.43
CA VAL A 103 14.25 -23.58 -3.91
C VAL A 103 13.58 -22.23 -3.66
N TRP A 104 12.26 -22.12 -3.84
CA TRP A 104 11.52 -20.92 -3.47
C TRP A 104 11.56 -20.63 -1.97
N ASP A 105 11.44 -21.68 -1.16
CA ASP A 105 11.51 -21.58 0.30
C ASP A 105 12.89 -21.07 0.75
N GLU A 106 13.97 -21.54 0.12
CA GLU A 106 15.33 -21.05 0.37
C GLU A 106 15.49 -19.59 -0.08
N ILE A 107 15.04 -19.24 -1.29
CA ILE A 107 15.07 -17.86 -1.80
C ILE A 107 14.32 -16.91 -0.85
N PHE A 108 13.14 -17.30 -0.36
CA PHE A 108 12.37 -16.46 0.56
C PHE A 108 12.99 -16.38 1.95
N THR A 109 13.65 -17.44 2.41
CA THR A 109 14.39 -17.42 3.68
C THR A 109 15.59 -16.47 3.58
N LEU A 110 16.30 -16.46 2.44
CA LEU A 110 17.38 -15.52 2.18
C LEU A 110 16.89 -14.08 1.99
N ALA A 111 15.74 -13.89 1.34
CA ALA A 111 15.14 -12.57 1.14
C ALA A 111 14.51 -11.99 2.41
N CYS A 112 14.07 -12.84 3.34
CA CYS A 112 13.54 -12.49 4.66
C CYS A 112 14.51 -12.93 5.76
N PRO A 113 15.71 -12.32 5.87
CA PRO A 113 16.70 -12.73 6.85
C PRO A 113 16.11 -12.67 8.26
N THR A 114 15.96 -13.83 8.89
CA THR A 114 15.81 -13.92 10.33
C THR A 114 17.18 -13.58 10.91
N ILE A 115 17.25 -12.67 11.87
CA ILE A 115 18.54 -12.22 12.42
C ILE A 115 19.25 -13.41 13.06
N ILE A 116 20.19 -13.99 12.34
CA ILE A 116 21.08 -15.04 12.82
C ILE A 116 22.37 -14.33 13.19
N HIS A 117 22.57 -14.15 14.50
CA HIS A 117 23.82 -13.75 15.16
C HIS A 117 24.42 -12.37 14.83
N GLY A 118 24.13 -11.40 15.70
CA GLY A 118 25.17 -10.68 16.47
C GLY A 118 26.13 -9.69 15.83
N GLU A 119 26.30 -9.63 14.50
CA GLU A 119 27.41 -8.84 13.91
C GLU A 119 27.06 -7.90 12.74
N CYS A 120 25.80 -7.78 12.36
CA CYS A 120 25.42 -6.85 11.28
C CYS A 120 25.08 -5.47 11.84
N ASP A 121 26.08 -4.58 11.88
CA ASP A 121 25.94 -3.14 12.18
C ASP A 121 25.05 -2.37 11.16
N SER A 122 24.55 -3.08 10.14
CA SER A 122 23.66 -2.55 9.12
C SER A 122 22.19 -2.66 9.56
N ARG A 123 21.62 -1.53 9.97
CA ARG A 123 20.20 -1.29 10.33
C ARG A 123 19.17 -1.62 9.22
N ASN A 124 19.57 -2.30 8.14
CA ASN A 124 18.84 -2.41 6.87
C ASN A 124 18.33 -3.81 6.51
N TYR A 125 18.46 -4.81 7.40
CA TYR A 125 18.18 -6.22 7.06
C TYR A 125 17.12 -6.87 7.95
N TYR A 126 16.06 -6.16 8.33
CA TYR A 126 14.92 -6.78 9.01
C TYR A 126 13.78 -7.09 8.02
N PRO A 127 13.17 -8.29 8.04
CA PRO A 127 12.06 -8.65 7.15
C PRO A 127 10.82 -7.78 7.34
N PHE A 128 10.66 -7.23 8.54
CA PHE A 128 9.75 -6.13 8.82
C PHE A 128 10.53 -5.05 9.56
N HIS A 129 10.76 -3.93 8.89
CA HIS A 129 11.46 -2.77 9.42
C HIS A 129 10.64 -1.52 9.13
N ILE A 130 10.41 -0.73 10.18
CA ILE A 130 9.86 0.61 10.05
C ILE A 130 11.03 1.57 10.32
N PRO A 131 11.72 2.06 9.28
CA PRO A 131 12.82 2.99 9.48
C PRO A 131 12.30 4.38 9.89
N HIS A 132 13.16 5.17 10.53
CA HIS A 132 12.91 6.59 10.76
C HIS A 132 12.62 7.35 9.46
N GLU A 133 13.39 7.06 8.42
CA GLU A 133 13.27 7.69 7.11
C GLU A 133 13.16 6.61 6.02
N GLY A 134 12.20 6.77 5.11
CA GLY A 134 12.06 5.92 3.93
C GLY A 134 10.83 4.99 3.92
N PRO A 135 10.81 4.02 2.98
CA PRO A 135 9.70 3.09 2.85
C PRO A 135 9.71 2.06 3.99
N ILE A 136 8.51 1.68 4.44
CA ILE A 136 8.34 0.53 5.34
C ILE A 136 8.83 -0.71 4.59
N GLN A 137 9.77 -1.44 5.17
CA GLN A 137 10.22 -2.70 4.61
C GLN A 137 9.37 -3.80 5.23
N ALA A 138 8.62 -4.53 4.40
CA ALA A 138 7.78 -5.62 4.83
C ALA A 138 7.91 -6.78 3.85
N THR A 139 9.09 -7.38 3.80
CA THR A 139 9.50 -8.27 2.71
C THR A 139 8.56 -9.46 2.56
N ALA A 140 8.19 -10.14 3.64
CA ALA A 140 7.23 -11.25 3.58
C ALA A 140 5.87 -10.78 3.04
N HIS A 141 5.41 -9.59 3.44
CA HIS A 141 4.20 -9.01 2.90
C HIS A 141 4.32 -8.70 1.41
N THR A 142 5.38 -8.02 0.98
CA THR A 142 5.65 -7.71 -0.45
C THR A 142 5.69 -8.97 -1.30
N LEU A 143 6.40 -10.01 -0.85
CA LEU A 143 6.45 -11.31 -1.53
C LEU A 143 5.06 -11.92 -1.67
N SER A 144 4.20 -11.80 -0.64
CA SER A 144 2.82 -12.30 -0.65
C SER A 144 1.89 -11.56 -1.62
N LEU A 145 2.25 -10.35 -2.07
CA LEU A 145 1.46 -9.55 -3.02
C LEU A 145 1.78 -9.87 -4.48
N THR A 146 2.90 -10.53 -4.78
CA THR A 146 3.38 -10.77 -6.16
C THR A 146 2.45 -11.68 -6.98
N CYS A 147 2.17 -12.89 -6.52
CA CYS A 147 1.27 -13.84 -7.17
C CYS A 147 0.69 -14.84 -6.17
N VAL A 148 -0.36 -15.57 -6.59
CA VAL A 148 -1.03 -16.58 -5.75
C VAL A 148 -0.07 -17.70 -5.31
N GLY A 149 0.89 -18.09 -6.16
CA GLY A 149 1.88 -19.11 -5.83
C GLY A 149 2.81 -18.67 -4.69
N TRP A 150 3.45 -17.51 -4.84
CA TRP A 150 4.33 -16.94 -3.81
C TRP A 150 3.57 -16.69 -2.52
N ARG A 151 2.34 -16.17 -2.60
CA ARG A 151 1.48 -16.01 -1.43
C ARG A 151 1.30 -17.32 -0.68
N LYS A 152 0.92 -18.42 -1.34
CA LYS A 152 0.74 -19.72 -0.70
C LYS A 152 2.02 -20.20 0.00
N ILE A 153 3.17 -20.05 -0.65
CA ILE A 153 4.47 -20.43 -0.08
C ILE A 153 4.75 -19.59 1.16
N VAL A 154 4.76 -18.25 1.04
CA VAL A 154 5.11 -17.33 2.13
C VAL A 154 4.14 -17.45 3.31
N THR A 155 2.82 -17.53 3.07
CA THR A 155 1.83 -17.65 4.17
C THR A 155 1.87 -19.01 4.87
N SER A 156 2.39 -20.05 4.22
CA SER A 156 2.54 -21.38 4.84
C SER A 156 3.81 -21.51 5.69
N ARG A 157 4.66 -20.47 5.75
CA ARG A 157 5.97 -20.44 6.42
C ARG A 157 5.97 -19.38 7.52
N PRO A 158 5.44 -19.69 8.71
CA PRO A 158 5.34 -18.74 9.83
C PRO A 158 6.65 -18.04 10.21
N ARG A 159 7.80 -18.71 10.04
CA ARG A 159 9.14 -18.15 10.29
C ARG A 159 9.47 -16.89 9.49
N LEU A 160 8.87 -16.70 8.31
CA LEU A 160 9.09 -15.50 7.49
C LEU A 160 8.38 -14.26 8.07
N TRP A 161 7.43 -14.47 8.98
CA TRP A 161 6.60 -13.44 9.61
C TRP A 161 6.94 -13.23 11.09
N SER A 162 7.90 -13.98 11.64
CA SER A 162 8.17 -13.98 13.08
C SER A 162 9.15 -12.89 13.53
N THR A 163 9.78 -12.17 12.60
CA THR A 163 10.72 -11.08 12.93
C THR A 163 10.07 -9.73 12.69
N ILE A 164 9.98 -8.93 13.75
CA ILE A 164 9.33 -7.62 13.76
C ILE A 164 10.33 -6.61 14.34
N SER A 165 10.66 -5.59 13.56
CA SER A 165 11.57 -4.52 13.96
C SER A 165 10.96 -3.15 13.67
N PHE A 166 11.00 -2.25 14.64
CA PHE A 166 10.44 -0.91 14.50
C PHE A 166 11.22 0.13 15.27
N ASP A 167 11.26 1.31 14.68
CA ASP A 167 11.81 2.53 15.27
C ASP A 167 10.70 3.33 15.96
N ILE A 168 10.94 3.77 17.20
CA ILE A 168 10.01 4.61 17.98
C ILE A 168 10.11 6.11 17.61
N CYS A 169 10.67 6.44 16.44
CA CYS A 169 10.75 7.83 16.01
C CYS A 169 9.38 8.41 15.61
N HIS A 170 9.25 9.74 15.74
CA HIS A 170 7.98 10.46 15.53
C HIS A 170 7.54 10.53 14.06
N GLN A 171 8.43 10.28 13.11
CA GLN A 171 8.10 10.40 11.69
C GLN A 171 7.38 9.15 11.15
N CYS A 172 7.44 8.03 11.88
CA CYS A 172 6.63 6.84 11.66
C CYS A 172 5.11 7.10 11.80
N HIS A 173 4.71 8.22 12.44
CA HIS A 173 3.33 8.51 12.85
C HIS A 173 2.35 8.87 11.72
N GLN A 174 2.83 9.16 10.51
CA GLN A 174 1.92 9.46 9.40
C GLN A 174 1.23 8.21 8.83
N ARG A 175 1.77 7.02 9.07
CA ARG A 175 1.28 5.76 8.48
C ARG A 175 0.65 4.88 9.57
N ASP A 176 -0.56 4.41 9.30
CA ASP A 176 -1.19 3.41 10.16
C ASP A 176 -0.55 2.03 9.91
N ILE A 177 0.34 1.62 10.82
CA ILE A 177 1.07 0.34 10.72
C ILE A 177 0.29 -0.84 11.31
N ARG A 178 -0.83 -0.59 12.01
CA ARG A 178 -1.60 -1.63 12.70
C ARG A 178 -2.04 -2.77 11.78
N PRO A 179 -2.52 -2.53 10.54
CA PRO A 179 -2.90 -3.61 9.63
C PRO A 179 -1.73 -4.53 9.29
N LEU A 180 -0.54 -3.96 9.12
CA LEU A 180 0.66 -4.70 8.76
C LEU A 180 1.18 -5.51 9.95
N VAL A 181 1.19 -4.91 11.14
CA VAL A 181 1.48 -5.63 12.41
C VAL A 181 0.51 -6.80 12.58
N GLN A 182 -0.79 -6.59 12.34
CA GLN A 182 -1.79 -7.65 12.43
C GLN A 182 -1.51 -8.79 11.45
N ILE A 183 -1.12 -8.47 10.21
CA ILE A 183 -0.76 -9.46 9.20
C ILE A 183 0.43 -10.31 9.65
N TYR A 184 1.50 -9.69 10.18
CA TYR A 184 2.68 -10.41 10.67
C TYR A 184 2.36 -11.28 11.88
N LEU A 185 1.59 -10.75 12.84
CA LEU A 185 1.15 -11.51 14.01
C LEU A 185 0.23 -12.68 13.62
N LYS A 186 -0.63 -12.50 12.62
CA LYS A 186 -1.51 -13.56 12.08
C LYS A 186 -0.70 -14.69 11.45
N TYR A 187 0.21 -14.37 10.53
CA TYR A 187 0.93 -15.39 9.78
C TYR A 187 2.11 -16.01 10.53
N SER A 188 2.64 -15.35 11.56
CA SER A 188 3.59 -15.97 12.50
C SER A 188 2.97 -17.09 13.35
N ALA A 189 1.63 -17.20 13.38
CA ALA A 189 0.88 -18.30 14.01
C ALA A 189 1.32 -18.56 15.47
N THR A 190 1.90 -19.73 15.76
CA THR A 190 2.44 -20.10 17.07
C THR A 190 3.97 -20.01 17.14
N THR A 191 4.61 -19.58 16.06
CA THR A 191 6.08 -19.45 16.01
C THR A 191 6.53 -18.34 16.95
N SER A 192 7.67 -18.57 17.59
CA SER A 192 8.25 -17.61 18.50
C SER A 192 8.69 -16.34 17.77
N LEU A 193 8.40 -15.20 18.37
CA LEU A 193 8.68 -13.89 17.78
C LEU A 193 10.08 -13.41 18.13
N ASN A 194 10.73 -12.75 17.17
CA ASN A 194 11.93 -11.96 17.36
C ASN A 194 11.54 -10.50 17.21
N ILE A 195 11.44 -9.80 18.33
CA ILE A 195 11.00 -8.41 18.38
C ILE A 195 12.20 -7.53 18.68
N SER A 196 12.38 -6.50 17.86
CA SER A 196 13.42 -5.51 18.07
C SER A 196 12.85 -4.11 18.04
N ILE A 197 13.14 -3.35 19.08
CA ILE A 197 12.62 -2.00 19.27
C ILE A 197 13.80 -1.06 19.35
N TRP A 198 13.86 -0.09 18.44
CA TRP A 198 14.98 0.83 18.33
C TRP A 198 14.50 2.25 18.55
N ASP A 199 15.37 3.07 19.14
CA ASP A 199 15.21 4.51 19.11
C ASP A 199 16.39 5.10 18.33
N ALA A 200 16.18 5.41 17.05
CA ALA A 200 17.23 6.05 16.25
C ALA A 200 17.65 7.43 16.79
N ARG A 201 16.88 8.00 17.73
CA ARG A 201 17.16 9.29 18.38
C ARG A 201 18.16 9.19 19.53
N LYS A 202 18.77 8.03 19.79
CA LYS A 202 19.86 7.87 20.77
C LYS A 202 21.04 8.83 20.57
N HIS A 203 21.12 9.51 19.42
CA HIS A 203 22.12 10.53 19.10
C HIS A 203 21.62 11.98 19.21
N LEU A 204 20.35 12.21 19.54
CA LEU A 204 19.77 13.54 19.72
C LEU A 204 19.81 13.98 21.20
N SER A 205 19.95 15.29 21.45
CA SER A 205 20.16 15.83 22.80
C SER A 205 18.93 15.72 23.71
N PHE A 206 19.16 15.67 25.03
CA PHE A 206 18.15 15.39 26.07
C PHE A 206 16.89 16.28 26.03
N ILE A 207 17.04 17.54 25.61
CA ILE A 207 15.95 18.53 25.53
C ILE A 207 14.93 18.16 24.42
N SER A 208 15.33 17.37 23.43
CA SER A 208 14.48 16.93 22.32
C SER A 208 13.74 15.61 22.58
N ILE A 209 13.72 15.07 23.80
CA ILE A 209 13.01 13.81 24.08
C ILE A 209 11.62 14.10 24.66
N ARG A 210 11.55 15.00 25.65
CA ARG A 210 10.31 15.28 26.39
C ARG A 210 9.22 15.95 25.54
N ALA A 211 9.58 16.98 24.77
CA ALA A 211 8.66 17.66 23.85
C ALA A 211 8.15 16.76 22.69
N TYR A 212 8.77 15.59 22.49
CA TYR A 212 8.48 14.70 21.37
C TYR A 212 7.69 13.44 21.79
N CYS A 213 7.85 12.98 23.04
CA CYS A 213 7.00 11.93 23.61
C CYS A 213 5.54 12.39 23.80
N GLU A 214 5.31 13.70 23.89
CA GLU A 214 3.97 14.29 23.95
C GLU A 214 3.19 14.19 22.61
N GLY A 215 3.84 13.75 21.52
CA GLY A 215 3.26 13.72 20.16
C GLY A 215 3.01 12.33 19.56
N LEU A 216 3.08 11.24 20.33
CA LEU A 216 2.76 9.91 19.77
C LEU A 216 1.28 9.79 19.42
N ASP A 217 1.00 9.57 18.13
CA ASP A 217 -0.35 9.28 17.66
C ASP A 217 -0.87 7.99 18.30
N ARG A 218 -2.16 7.98 18.63
CA ARG A 218 -2.87 6.85 19.24
C ARG A 218 -2.70 5.55 18.42
N LYS A 219 -2.65 5.65 17.10
CA LYS A 219 -2.46 4.49 16.20
C LYS A 219 -1.13 3.80 16.44
N THR A 220 -0.09 4.58 16.67
CA THR A 220 1.25 4.10 16.95
C THR A 220 1.22 3.34 18.27
N VAL A 221 0.75 3.97 19.35
CA VAL A 221 0.60 3.35 20.67
C VAL A 221 -0.19 2.04 20.61
N ASP A 222 -1.28 2.01 19.84
CA ASP A 222 -2.08 0.80 19.65
C ASP A 222 -1.29 -0.32 18.94
N ALA A 223 -0.48 0.00 17.92
CA ALA A 223 0.40 -0.98 17.27
C ALA A 223 1.45 -1.55 18.24
N TYR A 224 2.07 -0.69 19.06
CA TYR A 224 2.97 -1.13 20.14
C TYR A 224 2.24 -2.06 21.11
N ARG A 225 1.04 -1.69 21.53
CA ARG A 225 0.23 -2.51 22.44
C ARG A 225 -0.06 -3.89 21.83
N MET A 226 -0.39 -3.97 20.53
CA MET A 226 -0.60 -5.24 19.83
C MET A 226 0.63 -6.16 19.89
N ILE A 227 1.83 -5.59 19.71
CA ILE A 227 3.08 -6.33 19.77
C ILE A 227 3.40 -6.75 21.21
N LEU A 228 3.24 -5.83 22.17
CA LEU A 228 3.50 -6.09 23.58
C LEU A 228 2.58 -7.18 24.15
N HIS A 229 1.32 -7.25 23.69
CA HIS A 229 0.41 -8.35 24.01
C HIS A 229 0.92 -9.72 23.54
N ASN A 230 1.81 -9.78 22.56
CA ASN A 230 2.40 -11.00 22.05
C ASN A 230 3.78 -11.32 22.66
N LEU A 231 4.25 -10.56 23.66
CA LEU A 231 5.52 -10.83 24.35
C LEU A 231 5.66 -12.23 24.95
N PRO A 232 4.60 -12.91 25.45
CA PRO A 232 4.73 -14.28 25.94
C PRO A 232 5.21 -15.29 24.88
N ARG A 233 5.01 -14.97 23.59
CA ARG A 233 5.48 -15.75 22.44
C ARG A 233 6.88 -15.32 21.96
N CYS A 234 7.50 -14.32 22.59
CA CYS A 234 8.76 -13.75 22.15
C CYS A 234 9.93 -14.65 22.56
N ALA A 235 10.66 -15.19 21.58
CA ALA A 235 11.92 -15.89 21.85
C ALA A 235 13.07 -14.91 22.10
N LYS A 236 13.06 -13.76 21.41
CA LYS A 236 14.12 -12.76 21.49
C LYS A 236 13.53 -11.36 21.48
N LEU A 237 13.81 -10.59 22.53
CA LEU A 237 13.44 -9.19 22.65
C LEU A 237 14.71 -8.33 22.72
N GLU A 238 14.90 -7.47 21.74
CA GLU A 238 15.98 -6.48 21.71
C GLU A 238 15.39 -5.09 21.94
N LEU A 239 15.80 -4.44 23.03
CA LEU A 239 15.36 -3.09 23.38
C LEU A 239 16.55 -2.14 23.28
N GLN A 240 16.51 -1.28 22.29
CA GLN A 240 17.49 -0.26 22.02
C GLN A 240 16.86 1.13 22.15
N VAL A 241 16.31 1.40 23.32
CA VAL A 241 15.53 2.59 23.65
C VAL A 241 16.02 3.17 24.97
N SER A 242 15.86 4.47 25.20
CA SER A 242 16.21 5.06 26.51
C SER A 242 15.23 4.56 27.58
N SER A 243 15.67 4.48 28.84
CA SER A 243 14.83 4.03 29.95
C SER A 243 13.59 4.93 30.14
N GLU A 244 13.74 6.23 29.89
CA GLU A 244 12.66 7.21 29.97
C GLU A 244 11.60 7.00 28.88
N ALA A 245 12.04 6.72 27.64
CA ALA A 245 11.17 6.29 26.56
C ALA A 245 10.36 5.06 26.99
N LEU A 246 11.02 4.00 27.48
CA LEU A 246 10.35 2.78 27.92
C LEU A 246 9.27 3.06 28.96
N THR A 247 9.54 3.91 29.95
CA THR A 247 8.53 4.25 30.95
C THR A 247 7.30 4.88 30.33
N THR A 248 7.44 5.81 29.38
CA THR A 248 6.29 6.41 28.68
C THR A 248 5.49 5.41 27.85
N TYR A 249 6.15 4.42 27.23
CA TYR A 249 5.48 3.42 26.38
C TYR A 249 4.82 2.29 27.16
N VAL A 250 5.34 1.98 28.35
CA VAL A 250 4.92 0.84 29.18
C VAL A 250 3.95 1.26 30.29
N THR A 251 3.89 2.54 30.69
CA THR A 251 2.91 3.03 31.66
C THR A 251 1.49 2.76 31.16
N GLY A 252 0.80 1.83 31.83
CA GLY A 252 -0.54 1.35 31.46
C GLY A 252 -0.61 -0.16 31.16
N ILE A 253 0.53 -0.84 31.03
CA ILE A 253 0.60 -2.30 30.96
C ILE A 253 1.04 -2.82 32.33
N SER A 254 0.08 -3.00 33.23
CA SER A 254 0.31 -3.66 34.51
C SER A 254 0.71 -5.12 34.25
N HIS A 255 1.89 -5.54 34.73
CA HIS A 255 2.48 -6.88 34.60
C HIS A 255 2.95 -7.29 33.19
N ILE A 256 4.13 -6.81 32.76
CA ILE A 256 4.92 -7.52 31.74
C ILE A 256 5.81 -8.53 32.46
N SER A 257 5.40 -9.81 32.46
CA SER A 257 6.20 -10.91 32.98
C SER A 257 7.07 -11.48 31.87
N PHE A 258 8.39 -11.28 31.92
CA PHE A 258 9.37 -11.79 30.95
C PHE A 258 9.73 -13.28 31.18
N LEU A 259 8.75 -14.11 31.54
CA LEU A 259 8.97 -15.45 32.09
C LEU A 259 9.72 -16.42 31.16
N ASN A 260 9.80 -16.15 29.85
CA ASN A 260 10.41 -17.06 28.87
C ASN A 260 11.50 -16.42 27.97
N CYS A 261 11.97 -15.20 28.24
CA CYS A 261 12.97 -14.54 27.39
C CYS A 261 14.41 -14.87 27.84
N THR A 262 15.12 -15.70 27.09
CA THR A 262 16.59 -15.92 27.21
C THR A 262 17.38 -14.97 26.29
N PRO A 263 18.66 -14.67 26.59
CA PRO A 263 19.07 -13.69 27.58
C PRO A 263 18.61 -12.26 27.21
N PHE A 264 18.13 -11.52 28.20
CA PHE A 264 17.90 -10.08 28.14
C PHE A 264 19.23 -9.36 27.90
N ARG A 265 19.50 -8.92 26.66
CA ARG A 265 20.64 -8.03 26.36
C ARG A 265 20.14 -6.59 26.45
N ILE A 266 20.13 -6.03 27.67
CA ILE A 266 20.10 -4.58 27.83
C ILE A 266 21.52 -4.11 27.47
N MET A 267 21.75 -3.70 26.23
CA MET A 267 22.93 -2.92 25.90
C MET A 267 22.75 -1.51 26.46
N SER A 268 23.00 -1.38 27.77
CA SER A 268 23.28 -0.11 28.41
C SER A 268 24.72 0.26 28.05
N MET A 269 24.88 1.08 27.01
CA MET A 269 26.14 1.82 26.87
C MET A 269 26.12 2.92 27.92
N MET A 270 26.67 2.62 29.10
CA MET A 270 27.02 3.66 30.07
C MET A 270 27.93 4.66 29.37
N THR A 271 27.45 5.89 29.21
CA THR A 271 28.27 7.06 28.91
C THR A 271 29.33 7.16 30.01
N ARG A 272 30.55 6.71 29.69
CA ARG A 272 31.73 7.02 30.48
C ARG A 272 31.95 8.52 30.33
N ASN A 273 31.44 9.30 31.29
CA ASN A 273 32.00 10.62 31.56
C ASN A 273 33.45 10.37 31.97
N GLN A 274 34.39 10.55 31.06
CA GLN A 274 35.77 10.79 31.45
C GLN A 274 35.90 12.26 31.79
N ASP A 275 36.01 12.49 33.09
CA ASP A 275 36.52 13.70 33.70
C ASP A 275 37.83 14.11 33.02
N LEU A 276 37.79 15.20 32.24
CA LEU A 276 39.00 15.95 31.89
C LEU A 276 39.40 16.80 33.09
N SER A 277 40.00 16.16 34.07
CA SER A 277 40.90 16.80 35.04
C SER A 277 42.28 16.18 34.81
N GLY A 278 43.24 16.97 34.33
CA GLY A 278 44.59 16.46 34.09
C GLY A 278 45.44 17.28 33.13
N SER A 279 46.02 18.36 33.68
CA SER A 279 47.37 18.85 33.38
C SER A 279 47.85 18.95 31.92
N GLY A 280 47.95 20.19 31.43
CA GLY A 280 48.78 20.53 30.28
C GLY A 280 49.39 21.92 30.46
N GLY A 281 50.57 21.99 31.08
CA GLY A 281 51.57 23.02 30.78
C GLY A 281 52.74 22.37 30.02
N PRO A 282 53.73 23.12 29.50
CA PRO A 282 53.89 24.57 29.53
C PRO A 282 53.94 25.24 28.14
N PHE A 283 53.65 26.53 28.14
CA PHE A 283 53.89 27.47 27.04
C PHE A 283 55.40 27.62 26.77
N ALA A 284 55.80 27.41 25.52
CA ALA A 284 57.06 27.90 24.97
C ALA A 284 56.76 28.60 23.65
N ALA A 285 56.75 29.93 23.66
CA ALA A 285 56.79 30.76 22.46
C ALA A 285 57.91 31.80 22.64
N GLN A 286 58.74 31.86 21.61
CA GLN A 286 59.98 32.60 21.44
C GLN A 286 59.78 34.13 21.30
N PRO A 287 60.88 34.92 21.32
CA PRO A 287 60.86 36.34 21.64
C PRO A 287 60.61 37.23 20.42
N THR A 288 59.88 38.31 20.62
CA THR A 288 59.86 39.47 19.73
C THR A 288 60.78 40.56 20.26
N SER A 289 61.71 40.98 19.41
CA SER A 289 62.62 42.10 19.56
C SER A 289 61.87 43.42 19.80
N ALA A 290 62.38 44.22 20.74
CA ALA A 290 62.10 45.64 20.83
C ALA A 290 63.23 46.44 20.18
N VAL A 291 62.86 47.52 19.50
CA VAL A 291 63.59 48.79 19.49
C VAL A 291 63.08 49.59 20.68
#